data_AF-A0A9D2AUI1-F1
#
_entry.id   AF-A0A9D2AUI1-F1
#
_cell.length_a   1.000
_cell.length_b   1.000
_cell.length_c   1.000
_cell.angle_alpha   90.00
_cell.angle_beta   90.00
_cell.angle_gamma   90.00
#
_symmetry.space_group_name_H-M   'P 1'
#
loop_
_entity.id
_entity.type
_entity.pdbx_description
1 polymer ?
#
loop_
_entity_poly.entity_id
_entity_poly.type
_entity_poly.pdbx_seq_one_letter_code
_entity_poly.pdbx_strand_id
1 'polypeptide(L)'
;MPRKKSSETAAQGGIVRRGKFAKNGEIKPPAGAHPQRYRLLMHLNDTEIWRHLEIPGSMSFADLHSAIQIAFGWEDMHLHLFTVRKMKIGICPDGNVDDLPPNFYFEEDVCLELILLNVKKFLYEYDFGDGWAVTIYVEKAEEAQKVSPPRLINLCGGMACDDCGGPDGLAELPPIAADIGELNLLLEETFDQ
;
A
#
# COMPACT_ATOMS: atom_id res chain seq x y z
N MET A 1 53.10 22.80 18.06
CA MET A 1 52.11 22.27 17.09
C MET A 1 52.57 20.89 16.65
N PRO A 2 51.80 19.84 16.96
CA PRO A 2 51.30 18.98 15.89
C PRO A 2 49.81 18.64 16.05
N ARG A 3 49.26 18.12 14.96
CA ARG A 3 47.84 18.07 14.56
C ARG A 3 47.01 17.10 15.39
N LYS A 4 45.77 17.51 15.70
CA LYS A 4 44.65 16.65 16.11
C LYS A 4 44.34 15.65 14.99
N LYS A 5 44.20 14.37 15.34
CA LYS A 5 43.33 13.43 14.60
C LYS A 5 42.27 12.94 15.59
N SER A 6 41.04 13.24 15.22
CA SER A 6 39.79 12.83 15.82
C SER A 6 39.66 11.31 15.83
N SER A 7 39.26 10.79 16.98
CA SER A 7 38.75 9.45 17.18
C SER A 7 37.27 9.41 16.79
N GLU A 8 36.92 8.71 15.71
CA GLU A 8 35.57 8.21 15.50
C GLU A 8 35.50 6.80 16.07
N THR A 9 34.79 6.66 17.19
CA THR A 9 34.38 5.38 17.74
C THR A 9 32.92 5.20 17.36
N ALA A 10 32.66 4.18 16.55
CA ALA A 10 31.31 3.71 16.25
C ALA A 10 30.63 3.31 17.56
N ALA A 11 29.60 4.06 17.95
CA ALA A 11 28.72 3.71 19.05
C ALA A 11 27.43 3.15 18.46
N GLN A 12 27.14 1.92 18.88
CA GLN A 12 25.92 1.17 18.65
C GLN A 12 24.67 2.06 18.83
N GLY A 13 23.88 2.18 17.76
CA GLY A 13 22.56 2.81 17.80
C GLY A 13 21.62 1.97 18.65
N GLY A 14 21.44 2.40 19.89
CA GLY A 14 20.59 1.75 20.88
C GLY A 14 19.13 1.73 20.45
N ILE A 15 18.49 0.63 20.83
CA ILE A 15 17.04 0.41 20.87
C ILE A 15 16.36 1.65 21.43
N VAL A 16 15.71 2.44 20.58
CA VAL A 16 14.88 3.55 21.02
C VAL A 16 13.57 2.98 21.55
N ARG A 17 13.40 3.12 22.86
CA ARG A 17 12.26 2.66 23.63
C ARG A 17 10.99 3.37 23.16
N ARG A 18 9.96 2.57 22.85
CA ARG A 18 8.56 2.97 22.64
C ARG A 18 8.12 4.01 23.68
N GLY A 19 8.08 5.27 23.27
CA GLY A 19 7.42 6.35 23.99
C GLY A 19 5.92 6.31 23.68
N LYS A 20 5.10 6.21 24.72
CA LYS A 20 3.65 6.42 24.67
C LYS A 20 3.34 7.86 24.23
N PHE A 21 2.14 8.09 23.69
CA PHE A 21 1.40 9.35 23.38
C PHE A 21 1.18 9.53 21.87
N ALA A 22 0.00 9.74 21.29
CA ALA A 22 -1.40 9.71 21.76
C ALA A 22 -2.20 8.76 20.86
N LYS A 23 -3.07 7.93 21.45
CA LYS A 23 -3.86 6.92 20.74
C LYS A 23 -4.93 7.58 19.86
N ASN A 24 -4.63 7.87 18.60
CA ASN A 24 -5.64 7.64 17.57
C ASN A 24 -5.69 6.12 17.42
N GLY A 25 -6.53 5.48 18.23
CA GLY A 25 -6.45 4.06 18.52
C GLY A 25 -6.47 3.20 17.26
N GLU A 26 -5.73 2.09 17.28
CA GLU A 26 -5.85 0.99 16.33
C GLU A 26 -7.31 0.81 15.93
N ILE A 27 -7.63 1.03 14.66
CA ILE A 27 -8.99 0.89 14.18
C ILE A 27 -9.13 -0.57 13.75
N LYS A 28 -9.46 -1.45 14.69
CA LYS A 28 -9.66 -2.89 14.46
C LYS A 28 -11.15 -3.24 14.39
N PRO A 29 -11.55 -4.23 13.56
CA PRO A 29 -12.93 -4.67 13.50
C PRO A 29 -13.35 -5.34 14.84
N PRO A 30 -14.63 -5.29 15.20
CA PRO A 30 -15.12 -5.91 16.43
C PRO A 30 -14.93 -7.43 16.41
N ALA A 31 -14.49 -7.99 17.54
CA ALA A 31 -14.29 -9.43 17.69
C ALA A 31 -15.61 -10.20 17.44
N GLY A 32 -15.61 -11.15 16.51
CA GLY A 32 -16.74 -12.03 16.20
C GLY A 32 -17.54 -11.71 14.93
N ALA A 33 -17.13 -10.72 14.13
CA ALA A 33 -17.69 -10.52 12.78
C ALA A 33 -17.24 -11.64 11.83
N HIS A 34 -18.12 -12.06 10.91
CA HIS A 34 -17.74 -12.95 9.82
C HIS A 34 -16.71 -12.25 8.93
N PRO A 35 -15.64 -12.94 8.48
CA PRO A 35 -14.63 -12.31 7.64
C PRO A 35 -15.29 -11.84 6.35
N GLN A 36 -15.17 -10.54 6.05
CA GLN A 36 -15.64 -9.98 4.79
C GLN A 36 -14.51 -9.97 3.76
N ARG A 37 -14.86 -10.21 2.50
CA ARG A 37 -13.98 -9.98 1.36
C ARG A 37 -14.50 -8.84 0.52
N TYR A 38 -13.56 -8.06 0.02
CA TYR A 38 -13.84 -6.95 -0.88
C TYR A 38 -13.20 -7.23 -2.23
N ARG A 39 -13.90 -6.88 -3.30
CA ARG A 39 -13.30 -6.78 -4.63
C ARG A 39 -12.95 -5.32 -4.90
N LEU A 40 -11.73 -5.11 -5.34
CA LEU A 40 -11.16 -3.81 -5.68
C LEU A 40 -10.84 -3.82 -7.16
N LEU A 41 -11.50 -2.95 -7.92
CA LEU A 41 -11.09 -2.66 -9.29
C LEU A 41 -10.14 -1.47 -9.26
N MET A 42 -8.88 -1.71 -9.61
CA MET A 42 -7.78 -0.75 -9.51
C MET A 42 -7.36 -0.33 -10.91
N HIS A 43 -7.59 0.93 -11.25
CA HIS A 43 -7.18 1.50 -12.53
C HIS A 43 -5.91 2.32 -12.32
N LEU A 44 -4.85 2.01 -13.05
CA LEU A 44 -3.68 2.88 -13.13
C LEU A 44 -4.03 4.05 -14.05
N ASN A 45 -4.12 5.24 -13.48
CA ASN A 45 -4.56 6.43 -14.17
C ASN A 45 -3.64 6.73 -15.37
N ASP A 46 -4.23 7.31 -16.40
CA ASP A 46 -3.53 7.69 -17.64
C ASP A 46 -2.91 6.50 -18.40
N THR A 47 -3.39 5.27 -18.10
CA THR A 47 -3.05 4.04 -18.81
C THR A 47 -4.30 3.17 -19.05
N GLU A 48 -4.16 2.14 -19.88
CA GLU A 48 -5.19 1.08 -20.05
C GLU A 48 -5.03 -0.06 -19.01
N ILE A 49 -4.07 0.05 -18.09
CA ILE A 49 -3.73 -1.00 -17.13
C ILE A 49 -4.71 -0.98 -15.97
N TRP A 50 -5.30 -2.14 -15.67
CA TRP A 50 -6.10 -2.33 -14.47
C TRP A 50 -5.93 -3.72 -13.86
N ARG A 51 -6.27 -3.82 -12.57
CA ARG A 51 -6.21 -5.03 -11.76
C ARG A 51 -7.52 -5.20 -10.99
N HIS A 52 -8.06 -6.42 -10.99
CA HIS A 52 -9.24 -6.76 -10.20
C HIS A 52 -8.79 -7.70 -9.08
N LEU A 53 -8.71 -7.15 -7.87
CA LEU A 53 -8.12 -7.80 -6.71
C LEU A 53 -9.21 -8.13 -5.69
N GLU A 54 -9.20 -9.35 -5.17
CA GLU A 54 -10.05 -9.75 -4.06
C GLU A 54 -9.21 -9.83 -2.79
N ILE A 55 -9.62 -9.13 -1.73
CA ILE A 55 -8.86 -8.99 -0.48
C ILE A 55 -9.71 -9.32 0.75
N PRO A 56 -9.11 -9.89 1.81
CA PRO A 56 -9.75 -9.92 3.13
C PRO A 56 -9.86 -8.51 3.71
N GLY A 57 -11.04 -8.16 4.23
CA GLY A 57 -11.30 -6.85 4.84
C GLY A 57 -10.49 -6.58 6.11
N SER A 58 -9.96 -7.62 6.75
CA SER A 58 -9.13 -7.52 7.95
C SER A 58 -7.72 -6.98 7.71
N MET A 59 -7.30 -6.82 6.46
CA MET A 59 -6.02 -6.21 6.10
C MET A 59 -5.94 -4.75 6.56
N SER A 60 -4.72 -4.29 6.79
CA SER A 60 -4.37 -2.89 6.95
C SER A 60 -4.21 -2.18 5.60
N PHE A 61 -4.01 -0.86 5.61
CA PHE A 61 -3.61 -0.14 4.40
C PHE A 61 -2.17 -0.45 3.98
N ALA A 62 -1.29 -0.83 4.93
CA ALA A 62 0.06 -1.30 4.62
C ALA A 62 0.01 -2.61 3.81
N ASP A 63 -0.83 -3.55 4.24
CA ASP A 63 -1.07 -4.80 3.50
C ASP A 63 -1.64 -4.53 2.10
N LEU A 64 -2.56 -3.56 1.98
CA LEU A 64 -3.11 -3.16 0.68
C LEU A 64 -2.02 -2.58 -0.23
N HIS A 65 -1.13 -1.76 0.32
CA HIS A 65 0.01 -1.22 -0.43
C HIS A 65 0.89 -2.36 -0.98
N SER A 66 1.30 -3.33 -0.15
CA SER A 66 2.08 -4.48 -0.62
C SER A 66 1.36 -5.30 -1.70
N ALA A 67 0.04 -5.48 -1.57
CA ALA A 67 -0.74 -6.15 -2.60
C ALA A 67 -0.83 -5.36 -3.92
N ILE A 68 -0.87 -4.02 -3.86
CA ILE A 68 -0.83 -3.15 -5.04
C ILE A 68 0.54 -3.24 -5.72
N GLN A 69 1.64 -3.17 -4.96
CA GLN A 69 3.00 -3.29 -5.48
C GLN A 69 3.16 -4.58 -6.30
N ILE A 70 2.77 -5.73 -5.71
CA ILE A 70 2.77 -7.02 -6.41
C ILE A 70 1.87 -6.98 -7.65
N ALA A 71 0.63 -6.51 -7.52
CA ALA A 71 -0.33 -6.55 -8.63
C ALA A 71 0.13 -5.72 -9.84
N PHE A 72 0.81 -4.60 -9.65
CA PHE A 72 1.32 -3.76 -10.74
C PHE A 72 2.75 -4.08 -11.16
N GLY A 73 3.50 -4.84 -10.36
CA GLY A 73 4.88 -5.21 -10.66
C GLY A 73 5.92 -4.19 -10.22
N TRP A 74 5.61 -3.41 -9.20
CA TRP A 74 6.51 -2.42 -8.61
C TRP A 74 7.34 -3.04 -7.46
N GLU A 75 8.44 -2.37 -7.13
CA GLU A 75 9.48 -2.86 -6.21
C GLU A 75 9.44 -2.18 -4.83
N ASP A 76 8.42 -1.36 -4.55
CA ASP A 76 8.27 -0.63 -3.29
C ASP A 76 9.49 0.25 -2.91
N MET A 77 10.00 0.99 -3.90
CA MET A 77 11.21 1.80 -3.75
C MET A 77 10.92 3.28 -3.44
N HIS A 78 9.65 3.69 -3.52
CA HIS A 78 9.23 5.09 -3.44
C HIS A 78 8.12 5.31 -2.40
N LEU A 79 7.94 6.57 -2.01
CA LEU A 79 6.84 6.95 -1.11
C LEU A 79 5.48 6.78 -1.76
N HIS A 80 4.48 6.46 -0.93
CA HIS A 80 3.09 6.37 -1.33
C HIS A 80 2.14 7.07 -0.35
N LEU A 81 0.90 7.27 -0.81
CA LEU A 81 -0.16 7.85 0.00
C LEU A 81 -1.54 7.40 -0.50
N PHE A 82 -2.37 6.93 0.43
CA PHE A 82 -3.79 6.76 0.18
C PHE A 82 -4.55 8.03 0.56
N THR A 83 -5.46 8.45 -0.33
CA THR A 83 -6.40 9.54 -0.07
C THR A 83 -7.82 9.00 -0.09
N VAL A 84 -8.41 8.85 1.10
CA VAL A 84 -9.78 8.37 1.27
C VAL A 84 -10.66 9.50 1.82
N ARG A 85 -11.50 10.08 0.96
CA ARG A 85 -12.27 11.30 1.29
C ARG A 85 -11.35 12.44 1.74
N LYS A 86 -11.31 12.71 3.05
CA LYS A 86 -10.45 13.70 3.69
C LYS A 86 -9.33 13.05 4.49
N MET A 87 -9.22 11.73 4.54
CA MET A 87 -8.16 11.04 5.27
C MET A 87 -6.95 10.87 4.36
N LYS A 88 -5.76 11.10 4.92
CA LYS A 88 -4.47 10.78 4.32
C LYS A 88 -3.91 9.59 5.09
N ILE A 89 -3.64 8.49 4.42
CA ILE A 89 -3.20 7.24 5.07
C ILE A 89 -1.91 6.79 4.38
N GLY A 90 -0.83 6.58 5.12
CA GLY A 90 0.46 6.19 4.56
C GLY A 90 1.56 6.16 5.61
N ILE A 91 2.81 6.30 5.15
CA ILE A 91 4.01 6.31 6.00
C ILE A 91 4.49 7.74 6.30
N CYS A 92 5.20 7.93 7.41
CA CYS A 92 5.89 9.17 7.73
C CYS A 92 7.34 9.07 7.22
N PRO A 93 7.72 9.78 6.14
CA PRO A 93 8.98 9.52 5.43
C PRO A 93 10.24 9.78 6.26
N ASP A 94 10.21 10.80 7.11
CA ASP A 94 11.35 11.28 7.90
C ASP A 94 11.20 11.00 9.40
N GLY A 95 10.11 10.32 9.80
CA GLY A 95 9.76 10.09 11.20
C GLY A 95 9.35 11.34 11.97
N ASN A 96 9.27 12.51 11.31
CA ASN A 96 8.84 13.75 11.94
C ASN A 96 7.32 13.85 11.92
N VAL A 97 6.70 13.31 12.97
CA VAL A 97 5.24 13.29 13.10
C VAL A 97 4.63 14.68 13.27
N ASP A 98 5.41 15.69 13.65
CA ASP A 98 4.91 17.06 13.88
C ASP A 98 4.55 17.77 12.57
N ASP A 99 5.14 17.35 11.45
CA ASP A 99 4.87 17.91 10.12
C ASP A 99 3.71 17.21 9.41
N LEU A 100 3.14 16.16 10.00
CA LEU A 100 2.01 15.44 9.43
C LEU A 100 0.71 16.26 9.54
N PRO A 101 -0.15 16.23 8.51
CA PRO A 101 -1.38 16.98 8.55
C PRO A 101 -2.36 16.36 9.59
N PRO A 102 -3.30 17.15 10.15
CA PRO A 102 -4.18 16.67 11.24
C PRO A 102 -5.09 15.47 10.91
N ASN A 103 -5.25 15.18 9.62
CA ASN A 103 -6.05 14.10 9.04
C ASN A 103 -5.19 12.93 8.53
N PHE A 104 -3.94 12.84 8.98
CA PHE A 104 -3.03 11.76 8.67
C PHE A 104 -3.23 10.55 9.60
N TYR A 105 -3.14 9.36 9.03
CA TYR A 105 -3.21 8.08 9.74
C TYR A 105 -2.09 7.17 9.26
N PHE A 106 -1.44 6.47 10.17
CA PHE A 106 -0.46 5.45 9.82
C PHE A 106 -1.17 4.24 9.21
N GLU A 107 -0.67 3.76 8.09
CA GLU A 107 -1.32 2.70 7.32
C GLU A 107 -1.42 1.34 8.02
N GLU A 108 -0.46 1.02 8.90
CA GLU A 108 -0.47 -0.18 9.74
C GLU A 108 -1.60 -0.18 10.79
N ASP A 109 -2.09 1.00 11.18
CA ASP A 109 -3.08 1.17 12.25
C ASP A 109 -4.53 1.21 11.73
N VAL A 110 -4.73 1.22 10.41
CA VAL A 110 -6.06 1.39 9.79
C VAL A 110 -6.49 0.10 9.09
N CYS A 111 -7.47 -0.61 9.67
CA CYS A 111 -8.11 -1.75 9.01
C CYS A 111 -9.00 -1.30 7.82
N LEU A 112 -8.89 -2.01 6.70
CA LEU A 112 -9.62 -1.74 5.47
C LEU A 112 -11.14 -1.84 5.67
N GLU A 113 -11.64 -2.89 6.33
CA GLU A 113 -13.09 -3.14 6.49
C GLU A 113 -13.84 -1.94 7.08
N LEU A 114 -13.21 -1.19 7.98
CA LEU A 114 -13.81 -0.04 8.64
C LEU A 114 -13.99 1.15 7.69
N ILE A 115 -13.15 1.22 6.66
CA ILE A 115 -13.16 2.25 5.64
C ILE A 115 -14.01 1.81 4.43
N LEU A 116 -13.78 0.61 3.92
CA LEU A 116 -14.35 0.10 2.67
C LEU A 116 -15.88 -0.07 2.74
N LEU A 117 -16.46 -0.37 3.92
CA LEU A 117 -17.92 -0.47 4.10
C LEU A 117 -18.69 0.76 3.62
N ASN A 118 -18.08 1.94 3.68
CA ASN A 118 -18.75 3.21 3.43
C ASN A 118 -18.13 4.00 2.27
N VAL A 119 -17.15 3.44 1.55
CA VAL A 119 -16.40 4.14 0.50
C VAL A 119 -16.61 3.41 -0.81
N LYS A 120 -16.92 4.16 -1.88
CA LYS A 120 -17.08 3.60 -3.24
C LYS A 120 -15.81 3.66 -4.07
N LYS A 121 -14.94 4.64 -3.79
CA LYS A 121 -13.64 4.79 -4.43
C LYS A 121 -12.70 5.66 -3.61
N PHE A 122 -11.41 5.49 -3.82
CA PHE A 122 -10.35 6.31 -3.25
C PHE A 122 -9.11 6.29 -4.15
N LEU A 123 -8.11 7.11 -3.83
CA LEU A 123 -6.88 7.23 -4.60
C LEU A 123 -5.71 6.62 -3.83
N TYR A 124 -4.83 5.93 -4.55
CA TYR A 124 -3.50 5.55 -4.11
C TYR A 124 -2.49 6.25 -5.01
N GLU A 125 -1.56 7.00 -4.42
CA GLU A 125 -0.48 7.68 -5.11
C GLU A 125 0.82 6.96 -4.75
N TYR A 126 1.70 6.75 -5.72
CA TYR A 126 2.99 6.09 -5.54
C TYR A 126 4.04 6.78 -6.42
N ASP A 127 5.27 6.87 -5.92
CA ASP A 127 6.35 7.65 -6.49
C ASP A 127 5.92 9.07 -6.88
N PHE A 128 6.11 10.01 -5.95
CA PHE A 128 5.77 11.42 -6.21
C PHE A 128 6.67 12.09 -7.26
N GLY A 129 7.76 11.43 -7.69
CA GLY A 129 8.58 11.86 -8.82
C GLY A 129 7.89 11.56 -10.15
N ASP A 130 7.59 10.28 -10.39
CA ASP A 130 6.94 9.78 -11.61
C ASP A 130 5.42 10.03 -11.65
N GLY A 131 4.80 10.27 -10.49
CA GLY A 131 3.41 10.65 -10.35
C GLY A 131 2.42 9.51 -10.58
N TRP A 132 2.75 8.28 -10.18
CA TRP A 132 1.81 7.16 -10.33
C TRP A 132 0.58 7.36 -9.47
N ALA A 133 -0.59 7.14 -10.07
CA ALA A 133 -1.87 7.27 -9.41
C ALA A 133 -2.78 6.11 -9.77
N VAL A 134 -3.29 5.39 -8.77
CA VAL A 134 -4.22 4.29 -8.93
C VAL A 134 -5.57 4.70 -8.34
N THR A 135 -6.59 4.78 -9.19
CA THR A 135 -7.97 4.92 -8.73
C THR A 135 -8.54 3.57 -8.35
N ILE A 136 -8.89 3.40 -7.08
CA ILE A 136 -9.38 2.14 -6.52
C ILE A 136 -10.89 2.25 -6.31
N TYR A 137 -11.65 1.40 -7.01
CA TYR A 137 -13.10 1.27 -6.86
C TYR A 137 -13.42 0.09 -5.95
N VAL A 138 -14.31 0.32 -4.99
CA VAL A 138 -14.70 -0.67 -3.98
C VAL A 138 -16.03 -1.28 -4.40
N GLU A 139 -16.02 -2.58 -4.64
CA GLU A 139 -17.24 -3.36 -4.88
C GLU A 139 -17.83 -3.86 -3.56
N LYS A 140 -19.08 -4.35 -3.62
CA LYS A 140 -19.80 -4.78 -2.42
C LYS A 140 -19.06 -5.94 -1.74
N ALA A 141 -19.00 -5.87 -0.41
CA ALA A 141 -18.45 -6.93 0.41
C ALA A 141 -19.26 -8.24 0.30
N GLU A 142 -18.56 -9.36 0.27
CA GLU A 142 -19.12 -10.71 0.35
C GLU A 142 -18.65 -11.37 1.65
N GLU A 143 -19.55 -12.10 2.32
CA GLU A 143 -19.17 -12.91 3.48
C GLU A 143 -18.29 -14.08 3.03
N ALA A 144 -17.17 -14.28 3.72
CA ALA A 144 -16.29 -15.41 3.50
C ALA A 144 -16.44 -16.45 4.62
N GLN A 145 -16.25 -17.71 4.26
CA GLN A 145 -16.26 -18.82 5.23
C GLN A 145 -14.94 -18.91 6.01
N LYS A 146 -13.85 -18.45 5.40
CA LYS A 146 -12.48 -18.47 5.96
C LYS A 146 -11.73 -17.23 5.51
N VAL A 147 -10.77 -16.81 6.33
CA VAL A 147 -9.75 -15.84 5.91
C VAL A 147 -8.83 -16.53 4.91
N SER A 148 -8.51 -15.84 3.82
CA SER A 148 -7.56 -16.29 2.80
C SER A 148 -6.79 -15.09 2.27
N PRO A 149 -5.60 -15.29 1.69
CA PRO A 149 -4.80 -14.22 1.10
C PRO A 149 -5.56 -13.34 0.08
N PRO A 150 -5.01 -12.16 -0.23
CA PRO A 150 -5.38 -11.42 -1.43
C PRO A 150 -5.20 -12.28 -2.68
N ARG A 151 -6.05 -12.07 -3.67
CA ARG A 151 -5.98 -12.80 -4.93
C ARG A 151 -6.35 -11.90 -6.09
N LEU A 152 -5.51 -11.87 -7.11
CA LEU A 152 -5.81 -11.26 -8.39
C LEU A 152 -6.75 -12.18 -9.17
N ILE A 153 -7.97 -11.71 -9.46
CA ILE A 153 -9.00 -12.50 -10.14
C ILE A 153 -9.12 -12.15 -11.62
N ASN A 154 -8.68 -10.95 -12.02
CA ASN A 154 -8.64 -10.53 -13.42
C ASN A 154 -7.65 -9.36 -13.61
N LEU A 155 -7.19 -9.13 -14.84
CA LEU A 155 -6.31 -8.00 -15.20
C LEU A 155 -6.50 -7.56 -16.65
N CYS A 156 -6.03 -6.36 -16.96
CA CYS A 156 -5.75 -5.92 -18.32
C CYS A 156 -4.46 -5.09 -18.36
N GLY A 157 -3.78 -5.12 -19.51
CA GLY A 157 -2.48 -4.50 -19.70
C GLY A 157 -1.33 -5.34 -19.13
N GLY A 158 -0.11 -4.88 -19.43
CA GLY A 158 1.12 -5.48 -18.92
C GLY A 158 1.45 -5.08 -17.48
N MET A 159 2.64 -5.45 -17.02
CA MET A 159 3.25 -4.90 -15.81
C MET A 159 3.50 -3.40 -16.00
N ALA A 160 3.38 -2.63 -14.92
CA ALA A 160 3.93 -1.27 -14.88
C ALA A 160 5.46 -1.35 -14.77
N CYS A 161 6.13 -0.20 -14.89
CA CYS A 161 7.57 -0.09 -14.72
C CYS A 161 7.86 1.01 -13.70
N ASP A 162 8.63 0.69 -12.67
CA ASP A 162 9.23 1.70 -11.80
C ASP A 162 10.25 2.55 -12.57
N ASP A 163 10.46 3.79 -12.12
CA ASP A 163 11.47 4.71 -12.63
C ASP A 163 11.46 4.92 -14.17
N CYS A 164 10.31 4.76 -14.82
CA CYS A 164 10.20 4.94 -16.27
C CYS A 164 9.81 6.37 -16.67
N GLY A 165 9.51 7.26 -15.72
CA GLY A 165 9.02 8.61 -15.98
C GLY A 165 7.49 8.69 -16.01
N GLY A 166 6.82 7.86 -15.21
CA GLY A 166 5.36 7.85 -15.11
C GLY A 166 4.63 7.29 -16.34
N PRO A 167 3.33 7.57 -16.48
CA PRO A 167 2.50 7.03 -17.57
C PRO A 167 3.03 7.32 -18.98
N ASP A 168 3.56 8.52 -19.21
CA ASP A 168 4.14 8.92 -20.49
C ASP A 168 5.39 8.10 -20.83
N GLY A 169 6.25 7.87 -19.84
CA GLY A 169 7.44 7.05 -20.00
C GLY A 169 7.12 5.57 -20.27
N LEU A 170 6.12 5.03 -19.57
CA LEU A 170 5.65 3.66 -19.79
C LEU A 170 5.08 3.46 -21.19
N ALA A 171 4.41 4.45 -21.77
CA ALA A 171 3.85 4.37 -23.12
C ALA A 171 4.93 4.20 -24.22
N GLU A 172 6.17 4.61 -23.95
CA GLU A 172 7.31 4.47 -24.87
C GLU A 172 8.04 3.12 -24.72
N LEU A 173 7.71 2.34 -23.68
CA LEU A 173 8.34 1.04 -23.41
C LEU A 173 7.57 -0.12 -24.06
N PRO A 174 8.28 -1.20 -24.46
CA PRO A 174 7.61 -2.42 -24.87
C PRO A 174 6.86 -3.03 -23.67
N PRO A 175 5.62 -3.52 -23.85
CA PRO A 175 4.84 -4.06 -22.74
C PRO A 175 5.48 -5.34 -22.20
N ILE A 176 5.58 -5.44 -20.87
CA ILE A 176 5.95 -6.66 -20.16
C ILE A 176 4.65 -7.40 -19.82
N ALA A 177 4.56 -8.68 -20.18
CA ALA A 177 3.36 -9.46 -19.89
C ALA A 177 3.14 -9.61 -18.38
N ALA A 178 1.89 -9.46 -17.92
CA ALA A 178 1.47 -9.79 -16.58
C ALA A 178 0.74 -11.14 -16.58
N ASP A 179 1.12 -12.07 -15.71
CA ASP A 179 0.47 -13.37 -15.56
C ASP A 179 -0.25 -13.47 -14.21
N ILE A 180 -1.53 -13.84 -14.24
CA ILE A 180 -2.36 -13.96 -13.03
C ILE A 180 -1.84 -15.07 -12.11
N GLY A 181 -1.29 -16.16 -12.65
CA GLY A 181 -0.76 -17.27 -11.87
C GLY A 181 0.49 -16.85 -11.11
N GLU A 182 1.45 -16.24 -11.80
CA GLU A 182 2.70 -15.73 -11.19
C GLU A 182 2.41 -14.68 -10.10
N LEU A 183 1.53 -13.71 -10.39
CA LEU A 183 1.15 -12.68 -9.42
C LEU A 183 0.44 -13.26 -8.21
N ASN A 184 -0.42 -14.27 -8.38
CA ASN A 184 -1.08 -14.93 -7.26
C ASN A 184 -0.12 -15.76 -6.40
N LEU A 185 0.90 -16.38 -6.99
CA LEU A 185 1.93 -17.06 -6.20
C LEU A 185 2.68 -16.08 -5.29
N LEU A 186 3.03 -14.90 -5.82
CA LEU A 186 3.68 -13.84 -5.02
C LEU A 186 2.76 -13.32 -3.91
N LEU A 187 1.46 -13.15 -4.19
CA LEU A 187 0.48 -12.77 -3.15
C LEU A 187 0.37 -13.85 -2.07
N GLU A 188 0.30 -15.12 -2.44
CA GLU A 188 0.26 -16.22 -1.47
C GLU A 188 1.53 -16.25 -0.62
N GLU A 189 2.72 -16.20 -1.22
CA GLU A 189 4.01 -16.19 -0.50
C GLU A 189 4.16 -15.02 0.47
N THR A 190 3.57 -13.87 0.14
CA THR A 190 3.61 -12.65 0.96
C THR A 190 2.65 -12.71 2.14
N PHE A 191 1.45 -13.29 1.96
CA PHE A 191 0.34 -13.17 2.92
C PHE A 191 -0.05 -14.46 3.66
N ASP A 192 0.48 -15.64 3.30
CA ASP A 192 0.21 -16.92 4.00
C ASP A 192 1.20 -17.25 5.15
N GLN A 193 1.91 -16.24 5.69
CA GLN A 193 2.91 -16.42 6.77
C GLN A 193 2.32 -16.47 8.19
#